data_AF-M6W7G2-F1
#
_entry.id   AF-M6W7G2-F1
#
_cell.length_a   1.000
_cell.length_b   1.000
_cell.length_c   1.000
_cell.angle_alpha   90.00
_cell.angle_beta   90.00
_cell.angle_gamma   90.00
#
_symmetry.space_group_name_H-M   'P 1'
#
loop_
_entity.id
_entity.type
_entity.pdbx_description
1 polymer ?
#
loop_
_entity_poly.entity_id
_entity_poly.type
_entity_poly.pdbx_seq_one_letter_code
_entity_poly.pdbx_strand_id
1 'polypeptide(L)' 'MGRSRIGGSIFKAGADYSEDGRVSLLQLNSNEIEELEGEVEEFIHFFIDLTDLISLNFANVFVTSQH' A
#
# COMPACT_ATOMS: atom_id res chain seq x y z
N MET A 1 1.95 -0.33 16.47
CA MET A 1 2.74 -0.59 15.24
C MET A 1 2.03 -1.69 14.47
N GLY A 2 1.56 -1.35 13.27
CA GLY A 2 0.95 -2.30 12.33
C GLY A 2 1.98 -3.29 11.78
N ARG A 3 1.57 -4.31 11.03
CA ARG A 3 2.49 -5.27 10.38
C ARG A 3 2.39 -5.14 8.87
N SER A 4 3.43 -5.57 8.16
CA SER A 4 3.33 -5.75 6.71
C SER A 4 2.25 -6.78 6.36
N ARG A 5 1.58 -6.58 5.23
CA ARG A 5 0.48 -7.46 4.77
C ARG A 5 0.27 -7.38 3.26
N ILE A 6 -0.29 -8.45 2.70
CA ILE A 6 -0.76 -8.51 1.32
C ILE A 6 -2.28 -8.29 1.33
N GLY A 7 -2.76 -7.38 0.49
CA GLY A 7 -4.19 -7.07 0.41
C GLY A 7 -4.75 -6.39 1.67
N GLY A 8 -6.06 -6.58 1.87
CA GLY A 8 -6.81 -6.06 3.00
C GLY A 8 -7.37 -4.65 2.80
N SER A 9 -8.26 -4.25 3.70
CA SER A 9 -8.86 -2.91 3.72
C SER A 9 -7.86 -1.88 4.23
N ILE A 10 -7.78 -0.75 3.53
CA ILE A 10 -6.95 0.40 3.91
C ILE A 10 -7.87 1.43 4.54
N PHE A 11 -7.87 1.47 5.87
CA PHE A 11 -8.49 2.54 6.63
C PHE A 11 -7.46 3.65 6.77
N LYS A 12 -7.42 4.57 5.81
CA LYS A 12 -6.56 5.73 5.90
C LYS A 12 -7.18 6.74 6.86
N ALA A 13 -6.34 7.48 7.58
CA ALA A 13 -6.74 8.65 8.36
C ALA A 13 -7.25 9.76 7.42
N GLY A 14 -8.49 9.64 6.94
CA GLY A 14 -9.22 10.67 6.19
C GLY A 14 -9.16 10.61 4.65
N ALA A 15 -8.47 9.63 4.04
CA ALA A 15 -8.51 9.45 2.58
C ALA A 15 -8.95 8.03 2.20
N ASP A 16 -10.16 7.89 1.70
CA ASP A 16 -10.69 6.61 1.24
C ASP A 16 -10.19 6.30 -0.17
N TYR A 17 -9.24 5.37 -0.31
CA TYR A 17 -8.77 4.89 -1.61
C TYR A 17 -9.56 3.69 -2.13
N SER A 18 -10.55 3.21 -1.38
CA SER A 18 -11.47 2.18 -1.87
C SER A 18 -12.49 2.76 -2.86
N GLU A 19 -12.69 4.09 -2.86
CA GLU A 19 -13.61 4.77 -3.79
C GLU A 19 -13.09 4.84 -5.24
N ASP A 20 -11.78 4.74 -5.46
CA ASP A 20 -11.18 4.85 -6.81
C ASP A 20 -11.09 3.50 -7.57
N GLY A 21 -11.73 2.44 -7.09
CA GLY A 21 -11.65 1.11 -7.74
C GLY A 21 -10.27 0.44 -7.60
N ARG A 22 -9.46 0.96 -6.69
CA ARG A 22 -8.11 0.48 -6.40
C ARG A 22 -8.11 -0.58 -5.31
N VAL A 23 -7.26 -1.57 -5.52
CA VAL A 23 -7.06 -2.71 -4.63
C VAL A 23 -5.71 -2.55 -3.93
N SER A 24 -5.69 -2.73 -2.62
CA SER A 24 -4.45 -2.88 -1.85
C SER A 24 -3.70 -4.10 -2.36
N LEU A 25 -2.45 -3.94 -2.80
CA LEU A 25 -1.58 -5.04 -3.19
C LEU A 25 -0.71 -5.46 -2.00
N LEU A 26 0.04 -4.50 -1.46
CA LEU A 26 1.04 -4.70 -0.43
C LEU A 26 1.07 -3.47 0.49
N GLN A 27 1.21 -3.72 1.77
CA GLN A 27 1.59 -2.73 2.76
C GLN A 27 2.86 -3.22 3.44
N LEU A 28 3.88 -2.38 3.49
CA LEU A 28 5.12 -2.61 4.22
C LEU A 28 5.15 -1.71 5.45
N ASN A 29 5.49 -2.27 6.60
CA ASN A 29 5.93 -1.48 7.75
C ASN A 29 7.43 -1.24 7.60
N SER A 30 7.86 0.03 7.51
CA SER A 30 9.27 0.37 7.38
C SER A 30 10.10 -0.06 8.60
N ASN A 31 9.50 -0.15 9.79
CA ASN A 31 10.16 -0.67 10.98
C ASN A 31 10.44 -2.18 10.92
N GLU A 32 9.89 -2.91 9.94
CA GLU A 32 10.21 -4.33 9.71
C GLU A 32 11.40 -4.50 8.74
N ILE A 33 11.92 -3.41 8.17
CA ILE A 33 13.03 -3.39 7.21
C ILE A 33 14.12 -2.47 7.78
N GLU A 34 15.23 -3.06 8.22
CA GLU A 34 16.32 -2.34 8.91
C GLU A 34 16.87 -1.16 8.10
N GLU A 35 16.91 -1.29 6.77
CA GLU A 35 17.37 -0.21 5.88
C GLU A 35 16.39 0.95 5.70
N LEU A 36 15.13 0.79 6.14
CA LEU A 36 14.06 1.78 5.99
C LEU A 36 13.61 2.40 7.31
N GLU A 37 14.07 1.85 8.45
CA GLU A 37 13.69 2.33 9.78
C GLU A 37 14.16 3.79 9.99
N GLY A 38 13.20 4.71 10.13
CA GLY A 38 13.47 6.13 10.33
C GLY A 38 13.80 6.95 9.08
N GLU A 39 13.98 6.29 7.92
CA GLU A 39 14.27 6.95 6.63
C GLU A 39 12.99 7.29 5.84
N VAL A 40 11.91 6.54 6.09
CA VAL A 40 10.59 6.73 5.46
C VAL A 40 9.48 6.67 6.52
N GLU A 41 8.28 7.11 6.14
CA GLU A 41 7.13 7.01 7.05
C GLU A 41 6.83 5.54 7.44
N GLU A 42 6.07 5.33 8.53
CA GLU A 42 5.88 4.00 9.16
C GLU A 42 5.36 2.95 8.17
N PHE A 43 4.56 3.35 7.18
CA PHE A 43 4.01 2.44 6.18
C PHE A 43 4.21 2.90 4.75
N ILE A 44 4.57 1.96 3.88
CA ILE A 44 4.54 2.10 2.42
C ILE A 44 3.40 1.23 1.88
N HIS A 45 2.52 1.81 1.09
CA HIS A 45 1.36 1.15 0.50
C HIS A 45 1.44 1.13 -1.02
N PHE A 46 1.15 -0.04 -1.58
CA PHE A 46 1.09 -0.32 -3.00
C PHE A 46 -0.35 -0.64 -3.38
N PHE A 47 -0.87 0.07 -4.38
CA PHE A 47 -2.21 -0.08 -4.90
C PHE A 47 -2.18 -0.41 -6.38
N ILE A 48 -3.19 -1.15 -6.84
CA ILE A 48 -3.37 -1.49 -8.25
C ILE A 48 -4.85 -1.33 -8.61
N ASP A 49 -5.15 -0.87 -9.83
CA ASP A 49 -6.53 -0.86 -10.31
C ASP A 49 -7.03 -2.30 -10.51
N LEU A 50 -8.32 -2.54 -10.24
CA LEU A 50 -8.89 -3.89 -10.33
C LEU A 50 -8.73 -4.51 -11.74
N THR A 51 -8.91 -3.71 -12.79
CA THR A 51 -8.75 -4.18 -14.19
C THR A 51 -7.31 -4.58 -14.49
N ASP A 52 -6.34 -3.83 -13.98
CA ASP A 52 -4.92 -4.12 -14.11
C ASP A 52 -4.55 -5.39 -13.34
N LEU A 53 -5.11 -5.57 -12.13
CA LEU A 53 -4.93 -6.80 -11.36
C LEU A 53 -5.48 -8.04 -12.09
N ILE A 54 -6.70 -7.96 -12.64
CA ILE A 54 -7.33 -9.07 -13.38
C ILE A 54 -6.52 -9.41 -14.64
N SER A 55 -6.01 -8.40 -15.33
CA SER A 55 -5.19 -8.58 -16.54
C SER A 55 -3.71 -8.92 -16.26
N LEU A 56 -3.33 -9.05 -14.98
CA LEU A 56 -1.95 -9.26 -14.53
C LEU A 56 -0.97 -8.17 -15.02
N ASN A 57 -1.47 -6.95 -15.21
CA ASN A 57 -0.69 -5.79 -15.61
C ASN A 57 -0.23 -4.99 -14.38
N PHE A 58 1.04 -5.13 -14.00
CA PHE A 58 1.61 -4.42 -12.84
C PHE A 58 2.36 -3.13 -13.21
N ALA A 59 2.23 -2.65 -14.45
CA ALA A 59 2.93 -1.44 -14.89
C ALA A 59 2.45 -0.16 -14.20
N ASN A 60 1.21 -0.14 -13.71
CA ASN A 60 0.55 1.05 -13.15
C ASN A 60 0.34 0.97 -11.63
N VAL A 61 1.23 0.30 -10.90
CA VAL A 61 1.13 0.24 -9.43
C VAL A 61 1.35 1.64 -8.84
N PHE A 62 0.38 2.10 -8.06
CA PHE A 62 0.44 3.36 -7.34
C PHE A 62 1.06 3.15 -5.95
N VAL A 63 2.00 4.01 -5.57
CA VAL A 63 2.74 3.91 -4.30
C VAL A 63 2.56 5.18 -3.47
N THR A 64 2.27 5.04 -2.19
CA THR A 64 2.19 6.13 -1.21
C THR A 64 2.83 5.69 0.11
N SER A 65 3.46 6.62 0.82
CA SER A 65 3.84 6.42 2.22
C SER A 65 2.79 7.03 3.16
N GLN A 66 2.78 6.61 4.43
CA GLN A 66 2.04 7.26 5.51
C GLN A 66 2.70 6.95 6.87
N HIS A 67 2.55 7.88 7.82
CA HIS A 67 2.81 7.62 9.25
C HIS A 67 1.72 6.74 9.86
#